data_AF-A0A6B3N4E6-F1
#
_entry.id   AF-A0A6B3N4E6-F1
#
_cell.length_a   1.000
_cell.length_b   1.000
_cell.length_c   1.000
_cell.angle_alpha   90.00
_cell.angle_beta   90.00
_cell.angle_gamma   90.00
#
_symmetry.space_group_name_H-M   'P 1'
#
loop_
_entity.id
_entity.type
_entity.pdbx_description
1 polymer ?
#
loop_
_entity_poly.entity_id
_entity_poly.type
_entity_poly.pdbx_seq_one_letter_code
_entity_poly.pdbx_strand_id
1 'polypeptide(L)'
;PHTIQVSIASPYPGTELYQQALDNGWFTNKNLVATSGIQMSTLQYPNLSAAEIEDAVEQMYRRFYFRPGAIIPIVKEMLGDPQMLVRRLREGKEFMAYLNERHNRTLVSAS
;
A
#
# COMPACT_ATOMS: atom_id res chain seq x y z
N PRO A 1 -13.28 7.56 13.13
CA PRO A 1 -11.95 7.73 12.49
C PRO A 1 -12.08 7.97 10.98
N HIS A 2 -11.52 9.08 10.48
CA HIS A 2 -11.57 9.48 9.05
C HIS A 2 -10.41 8.90 8.22
N THR A 3 -9.32 8.51 8.86
CA THR A 3 -8.13 7.94 8.22
C THR A 3 -7.67 6.71 8.98
N ILE A 4 -6.82 5.91 8.31
CA ILE A 4 -6.09 4.79 8.90
C ILE A 4 -4.66 4.80 8.36
N GLN A 5 -3.72 4.35 9.18
CA GLN A 5 -2.35 4.09 8.77
C GLN A 5 -2.02 2.63 9.09
N VAL A 6 -1.46 1.94 8.11
CA VAL A 6 -1.08 0.53 8.18
C VAL A 6 0.36 0.41 7.71
N SER A 7 1.17 -0.29 8.48
CA SER A 7 2.59 -0.53 8.21
C SER A 7 2.91 -2.01 8.38
N ILE A 8 3.88 -2.49 7.61
CA ILE A 8 4.43 -3.84 7.75
C ILE A 8 5.57 -3.79 8.76
N ALA A 9 5.66 -4.78 9.65
CA ALA A 9 6.73 -4.86 10.62
C ALA A 9 8.08 -5.09 9.93
N SER A 10 9.04 -4.19 10.18
CA SER A 10 10.39 -4.30 9.65
C SER A 10 11.32 -4.98 10.67
N PRO A 11 11.96 -6.11 10.32
CA PRO A 11 12.96 -6.77 11.15
C PRO A 11 14.28 -5.98 11.14
N TYR A 12 14.49 -5.09 12.11
CA TYR A 12 15.76 -4.36 12.24
C TYR A 12 16.79 -5.13 13.06
N PRO A 13 18.09 -5.10 12.72
CA PRO A 13 19.14 -5.74 13.52
C PRO A 13 19.06 -5.39 15.00
N GLY A 14 19.15 -6.40 15.86
CA GLY A 14 19.04 -6.26 17.32
C GLY A 14 17.60 -6.32 17.87
N THR A 15 16.59 -6.48 17.01
CA THR A 15 15.20 -6.77 17.44
C THR A 15 14.95 -8.27 17.53
N GLU A 16 14.02 -8.68 18.40
CA GLU A 16 13.57 -10.08 18.50
C GLU A 16 13.04 -10.61 17.16
N LEU A 17 12.27 -9.79 16.43
CA LEU A 17 11.76 -10.15 15.11
C LEU A 17 12.88 -10.43 14.10
N TYR A 18 13.98 -9.67 14.16
CA TYR A 18 15.14 -9.91 13.31
C TYR A 18 15.83 -11.24 13.64
N GLN A 19 15.98 -11.58 14.93
CA GLN A 19 16.55 -12.85 15.34
C GLN A 19 15.68 -14.02 14.89
N GLN A 20 14.37 -13.94 15.08
CA GLN A 20 13.44 -14.97 14.60
C GLN A 20 13.47 -15.12 13.08
N ALA A 21 13.58 -14.01 12.35
CA ALA A 21 13.68 -14.05 10.90
C ALA A 21 14.98 -14.70 10.41
N LEU A 22 16.10 -14.53 11.14
CA LEU A 22 17.35 -15.25 10.86
C LEU A 22 17.20 -16.74 11.17
N ASP A 23 16.76 -17.08 12.39
CA ASP A 23 16.69 -18.46 12.88
C ASP A 23 15.76 -19.33 12.03
N ASN A 24 14.70 -18.74 11.49
CA ASN A 24 13.70 -19.44 10.69
C ASN A 24 13.86 -19.20 9.17
N GLY A 25 14.86 -18.44 8.74
CA GLY A 25 15.12 -18.16 7.33
C GLY A 25 13.99 -17.39 6.63
N TRP A 26 13.33 -16.45 7.32
CA TRP A 26 12.20 -15.69 6.79
C TRP A 26 12.60 -14.54 5.85
N PHE A 27 13.86 -14.15 5.81
CA PHE A 27 14.31 -13.06 4.94
C PHE A 27 14.13 -13.40 3.46
N THR A 28 13.54 -12.47 2.70
CA THR A 28 13.45 -12.61 1.24
C THR A 28 14.67 -11.99 0.55
N ASN A 29 15.17 -12.64 -0.50
CA ASN A 29 16.31 -12.13 -1.29
C ASN A 29 15.94 -10.98 -2.26
N LYS A 30 14.73 -10.40 -2.17
CA LYS A 30 14.22 -9.42 -3.13
C LYS A 30 14.43 -7.98 -2.64
N ASN A 31 14.91 -7.14 -3.56
CA ASN A 31 15.29 -5.74 -3.36
C ASN A 31 14.35 -4.96 -2.42
N LEU A 32 14.95 -4.40 -1.36
CA LEU A 32 14.30 -3.74 -0.22
C LEU A 32 13.64 -2.39 -0.51
N VAL A 33 13.51 -1.98 -1.78
CA VAL A 33 12.96 -0.66 -2.11
C VAL A 33 12.16 -0.75 -3.41
N ALA A 34 10.83 -0.84 -3.29
CA ALA A 34 9.98 -0.35 -4.37
C ALA A 34 10.19 1.18 -4.44
N THR A 35 10.63 1.69 -5.59
CA THR A 35 10.84 3.12 -5.86
C THR A 35 9.55 3.97 -5.78
N SER A 36 8.44 3.36 -5.35
CA SER A 36 7.08 3.93 -5.36
C SER A 36 6.60 4.46 -4.00
N GLY A 37 7.43 4.40 -2.94
CA GLY A 37 7.01 4.78 -1.58
C GLY A 37 6.08 3.76 -0.91
N ILE A 38 5.94 2.56 -1.49
CA ILE A 38 5.17 1.45 -0.94
C ILE A 38 6.13 0.57 -0.11
N GLN A 39 5.76 0.28 1.15
CA GLN A 39 6.51 -0.67 1.99
C GLN A 39 6.40 -2.07 1.40
N MET A 40 7.53 -2.68 1.02
CA MET A 40 7.60 -4.09 0.66
C MET A 40 7.88 -4.93 1.91
N SER A 41 7.32 -6.14 1.95
CA SER A 41 7.63 -7.07 3.04
C SER A 41 9.03 -7.66 2.82
N THR A 42 9.89 -7.49 3.81
CA THR A 42 11.24 -8.09 3.82
C THR A 42 11.21 -9.53 4.36
N LEU A 43 10.04 -9.97 4.82
CA LEU A 43 9.77 -11.26 5.43
C LEU A 43 8.82 -12.11 4.58
N GLN A 44 9.06 -13.41 4.59
CA GLN A 44 8.20 -14.48 4.11
C GLN A 44 8.17 -15.59 5.15
N TYR A 45 6.96 -16.02 5.52
CA TYR A 45 6.74 -17.16 6.41
C TYR A 45 6.44 -18.42 5.60
N PRO A 46 6.57 -19.63 6.19
CA PRO A 46 6.32 -20.90 5.49
C PRO A 46 4.95 -21.01 4.82
N ASN A 47 3.93 -20.36 5.40
CA ASN A 47 2.55 -20.39 4.95
C ASN A 47 2.01 -18.99 4.58
N LEU A 48 2.88 -17.99 4.44
CA LEU A 48 2.49 -16.62 4.12
C LEU A 48 3.62 -15.92 3.36
N SER A 49 3.44 -15.74 2.06
CA SER A 49 4.41 -15.08 1.19
C SER A 49 4.47 -13.57 1.43
N ALA A 50 5.60 -12.94 1.06
CA ALA A 50 5.73 -11.49 1.10
C ALA A 50 4.65 -10.77 0.28
N ALA A 51 4.27 -11.33 -0.88
CA ALA A 51 3.22 -10.78 -1.73
C ALA A 51 1.83 -10.83 -1.06
N GLU A 52 1.51 -11.91 -0.33
CA GLU A 52 0.25 -12.00 0.43
C GLU A 52 0.21 -11.02 1.61
N ILE A 53 1.35 -10.76 2.26
CA ILE A 53 1.46 -9.72 3.30
C ILE A 53 1.18 -8.34 2.70
N GLU A 54 1.78 -8.04 1.55
CA GLU A 54 1.59 -6.77 0.83
C GLU A 54 0.14 -6.60 0.35
N ASP A 55 -0.45 -7.65 -0.23
CA ASP A 55 -1.84 -7.64 -0.69
C ASP A 55 -2.82 -7.47 0.48
N ALA A 56 -2.54 -8.08 1.65
CA ALA A 56 -3.35 -7.88 2.84
C ALA A 56 -3.41 -6.41 3.30
N VAL A 57 -2.31 -5.66 3.16
CA VAL A 57 -2.27 -4.22 3.44
C VAL A 57 -3.15 -3.45 2.46
N GLU A 58 -3.07 -3.76 1.16
CA GLU A 58 -3.95 -3.16 0.15
C GLU A 58 -5.43 -3.46 0.45
N GLN A 59 -5.77 -4.72 0.74
CA GLN A 59 -7.12 -5.14 1.10
C GLN A 59 -7.64 -4.39 2.33
N MET A 60 -6.80 -4.16 3.34
CA MET A 60 -7.16 -3.41 4.54
C MET A 60 -7.51 -1.96 4.22
N TYR A 61 -6.71 -1.27 3.39
CA TYR A 61 -7.02 0.07 2.93
C TYR A 61 -8.31 0.12 2.11
N ARG A 62 -8.48 -0.79 1.14
CA ARG A 62 -9.70 -0.87 0.33
C ARG A 62 -10.92 -1.06 1.22
N ARG A 63 -10.90 -2.04 2.12
CA ARG A 63 -12.03 -2.33 3.02
C ARG A 63 -12.33 -1.17 3.96
N PHE A 64 -11.33 -0.45 4.43
CA PHE A 64 -11.53 0.72 5.29
C PHE A 64 -12.13 1.90 4.53
N TYR A 65 -11.59 2.27 3.36
CA TYR A 65 -12.03 3.46 2.64
C TYR A 65 -13.32 3.25 1.84
N PHE A 66 -13.57 2.06 1.29
CA PHE A 66 -14.79 1.77 0.54
C PHE A 66 -15.98 1.38 1.41
N ARG A 67 -15.83 1.28 2.74
CA ARG A 67 -16.99 1.07 3.61
C ARG A 67 -17.91 2.30 3.58
N PRO A 68 -19.24 2.11 3.58
CA PRO A 68 -20.20 3.22 3.55
C PRO A 68 -19.91 4.32 4.57
N GLY A 69 -19.56 3.94 5.81
CA GLY A 69 -19.26 4.89 6.89
C GLY A 69 -17.99 5.74 6.70
N ALA A 70 -17.07 5.37 5.80
CA ALA A 70 -15.89 6.19 5.50
C ALA A 70 -16.08 6.99 4.20
N ILE A 71 -16.61 6.36 3.15
CA ILE A 71 -16.73 7.01 1.84
C ILE A 71 -17.87 8.03 1.79
N ILE A 72 -19.01 7.77 2.46
CA ILE A 72 -20.18 8.65 2.38
C ILE A 72 -19.89 10.05 2.93
N PRO A 73 -19.25 10.22 4.12
CA PRO A 73 -18.89 11.56 4.60
C PRO A 73 -17.98 12.32 3.63
N ILE A 74 -16.99 11.64 3.04
CA ILE A 74 -16.05 12.23 2.08
C ILE A 74 -16.79 12.71 0.82
N VAL A 75 -17.67 11.87 0.27
CA VAL A 75 -18.46 12.22 -0.92
C VAL A 75 -19.48 13.32 -0.59
N LYS A 76 -20.14 13.26 0.56
CA LYS A 76 -21.12 14.27 0.99
C LYS A 76 -20.47 15.64 1.17
N GLU A 77 -19.27 15.69 1.74
CA GLU A 77 -18.47 16.92 1.85
C GLU A 77 -18.14 17.48 0.46
N MET A 78 -17.69 16.62 -0.46
CA MET A 78 -17.40 17.04 -1.84
C MET A 78 -18.63 17.55 -2.59
N LEU A 79 -19.81 16.99 -2.35
CA LEU A 79 -21.06 17.48 -2.95
C LEU A 79 -21.52 18.83 -2.37
N GLY A 80 -21.10 19.17 -1.15
CA GLY A 80 -21.40 20.45 -0.50
C GLY A 80 -20.49 21.60 -0.93
N ASP A 81 -19.34 21.31 -1.54
CA ASP A 81 -18.35 22.31 -1.98
C ASP A 81 -17.89 22.03 -3.43
N PRO A 82 -18.44 22.76 -4.41
CA PRO A 82 -18.08 22.61 -5.82
C PRO A 82 -16.59 22.86 -6.12
N GLN A 83 -15.91 23.74 -5.36
CA GLN A 83 -14.48 24.01 -5.57
C GLN A 83 -13.64 22.82 -5.09
N MET A 84 -13.98 22.23 -3.94
CA MET A 84 -13.34 21.02 -3.43
C MET A 84 -13.57 19.81 -4.32
N LEU A 85 -14.79 19.65 -4.88
CA LEU A 85 -15.11 18.59 -5.83
C LEU A 85 -14.20 18.64 -7.07
N VAL A 86 -14.11 19.81 -7.71
CA VAL A 86 -13.28 20.01 -8.90
C VAL A 86 -11.81 19.73 -8.60
N ARG A 87 -11.32 20.21 -7.45
CA ARG A 87 -9.94 19.98 -7.01
C ARG A 87 -9.63 18.49 -6.81
N ARG A 88 -10.45 17.78 -6.02
CA ARG A 88 -10.23 16.34 -5.74
C ARG A 88 -10.38 15.46 -6.97
N LEU A 89 -11.28 15.80 -7.90
CA LEU A 89 -11.41 15.08 -9.17
C LEU A 89 -10.18 15.28 -10.07
N ARG A 90 -9.59 16.48 -10.09
CA ARG A 90 -8.33 16.75 -10.79
C ARG A 90 -7.18 15.94 -10.18
N GLU A 91 -7.03 15.97 -8.87
CA GLU A 91 -6.02 15.19 -8.13
C GLU A 91 -6.20 13.68 -8.39
N GLY A 92 -7.44 13.18 -8.40
CA GLY A 92 -7.74 11.79 -8.74
C GLY A 92 -7.37 11.42 -10.19
N LYS A 93 -7.55 12.33 -11.14
CA LYS A 93 -7.14 12.13 -12.54
C LYS A 93 -5.62 12.10 -12.69
N GLU A 94 -4.90 12.99 -12.01
CA GLU A 94 -3.43 13.01 -11.99
C GLU A 94 -2.88 11.72 -11.36
N PHE A 95 -3.51 11.23 -10.29
CA PHE A 95 -3.17 9.95 -9.68
C PHE A 95 -3.39 8.76 -10.62
N MET A 96 -4.49 8.73 -11.37
CA MET A 96 -4.75 7.66 -12.35
C MET A 96 -3.80 7.72 -13.56
N ALA A 97 -3.42 8.91 -14.01
CA ALA A 97 -2.40 9.08 -15.05
C ALA A 97 -1.05 8.53 -14.58
N TYR A 98 -0.65 8.82 -13.34
CA TYR A 98 0.53 8.25 -12.70
C TYR A 98 0.46 6.71 -12.62
N LEU A 99 -0.70 6.12 -12.26
CA LEU A 99 -0.87 4.66 -12.21
C LEU A 99 -0.82 3.99 -13.60
N ASN A 100 -1.33 4.65 -14.64
CA ASN A 100 -1.24 4.12 -16.02
C ASN A 100 0.20 4.19 -16.55
N GLU A 101 0.93 5.26 -16.24
CA GLU A 101 2.35 5.37 -16.58
C GLU A 101 3.18 4.29 -15.85
N ARG A 102 2.79 3.94 -14.60
CA ARG A 102 3.33 2.80 -13.85
C ARG A 102 3.12 1.47 -14.58
N HIS A 103 1.91 1.17 -15.08
CA HIS A 103 1.63 -0.10 -15.78
C HIS A 103 2.51 -0.27 -17.02
N ASN A 104 2.68 0.79 -17.82
CA ASN A 104 3.55 0.75 -19.00
C ASN A 104 5.04 0.57 -18.67
N ARG A 105 5.54 1.13 -17.56
CA ARG A 105 6.96 0.96 -17.16
C ARG A 105 7.25 -0.41 -16.57
N THR A 106 6.29 -1.06 -15.91
CA THR A 106 6.45 -2.43 -15.40
C THR A 106 6.60 -3.46 -16.53
N LEU A 107 5.99 -3.23 -17.70
CA LEU A 107 6.13 -4.09 -18.87
C LEU A 107 7.50 -3.98 -19.55
N VAL A 108 8.14 -2.79 -19.53
CA VAL A 108 9.46 -2.56 -20.13
C VAL A 108 10.61 -3.12 -19.28
N SER A 109 10.44 -3.23 -17.96
CA SER A 109 11.45 -3.83 -17.06
C SER A 109 11.34 -5.36 -16.93
N ALA A 110 10.29 -5.96 -17.51
CA ALA A 110 10.04 -7.40 -17.53
C ALA A 110 10.37 -8.05 -18.88
N SER A 111 10.89 -7.28 -19.85
CA SER A 111 11.45 -7.73 -21.14
C SER A 111 12.96 -7.55 -21.14
#